data_AF-A0A257P978-F1
#
_entry.id   AF-A0A257P978-F1
#
_cell.length_a   1.000
_cell.length_b   1.000
_cell.length_c   1.000
_cell.angle_alpha   90.00
_cell.angle_beta   90.00
_cell.angle_gamma   90.00
#
_symmetry.space_group_name_H-M   'P 1'
#
loop_
_entity.id
_entity.type
_entity.pdbx_description
1 polymer ?
#
loop_
_entity_poly.entity_id
_entity_poly.type
_entity_poly.pdbx_seq_one_letter_code
_entity_poly.pdbx_strand_id
1 'polypeptide(L)' 'MGSDVSLVAPVSIGDGAYVATGSVITEDVEPDALAIARERQIQKPGRAAAIRAARKEKR' A
#
# COMPACT_ATOMS: atom_id res chain seq x y z
N MET A 1 11.85 -2.37 8.18
CA MET A 1 10.94 -1.64 7.28
C MET A 1 10.95 -2.29 5.91
N GLY A 2 9.77 -2.61 5.36
CA GLY A 2 9.64 -3.09 3.98
C GLY A 2 9.93 -2.00 2.94
N SER A 3 10.08 -2.40 1.67
CA SER A 3 10.26 -1.45 0.56
C SER A 3 8.98 -0.65 0.29
N ASP A 4 9.14 0.58 -0.20
CA ASP A 4 8.00 1.44 -0.61
C ASP A 4 6.94 1.62 0.50
N VAL A 5 7.39 1.70 1.75
CA VAL A 5 6.54 2.06 2.88
C VAL A 5 6.40 3.58 2.94
N SER A 6 5.18 4.07 3.11
CA SER A 6 4.88 5.47 3.38
C SER A 6 4.43 5.65 4.83
N LEU A 7 5.03 6.60 5.54
CA LEU A 7 4.67 6.96 6.91
C LEU A 7 3.98 8.33 6.91
N VAL A 8 2.72 8.39 7.36
CA VAL A 8 1.98 9.65 7.47
C VAL A 8 2.16 10.18 8.88
N ALA A 9 2.98 11.20 9.04
CA ALA A 9 3.24 11.79 10.35
C ALA A 9 2.01 12.53 10.92
N PRO A 10 1.87 12.61 12.25
CA PRO A 10 2.71 11.93 13.25
C PRO A 10 2.30 10.46 13.45
N VAL A 11 3.29 9.56 13.48
CA VAL A 11 3.16 8.14 13.86
C VAL A 11 4.43 7.66 14.55
N SER A 12 4.30 6.72 15.49
CA SER A 12 5.39 6.04 16.18
C SER A 12 5.46 4.57 15.78
N ILE A 13 6.66 4.07 15.54
CA ILE A 13 6.93 2.66 15.25
C ILE A 13 7.67 2.08 16.45
N GLY A 14 7.05 1.13 17.14
CA GLY A 14 7.66 0.47 18.29
C GLY A 14 8.92 -0.32 17.94
N ASP A 15 9.77 -0.52 18.93
CA ASP A 15 11.00 -1.31 18.78
C ASP A 15 10.66 -2.74 18.33
N GLY A 16 11.49 -3.28 17.42
CA GLY A 16 11.28 -4.63 16.87
C GLY A 16 10.12 -4.77 15.88
N ALA A 17 9.29 -3.74 15.69
CA ALA A 17 8.15 -3.81 14.78
C ALA A 17 8.58 -4.03 13.31
N TYR A 18 7.77 -4.78 12.58
CA TYR A 18 7.98 -5.06 11.17
C TYR A 18 6.85 -4.46 10.33
N VAL A 19 7.18 -3.51 9.46
CA VAL A 19 6.21 -2.94 8.50
C VAL A 19 6.37 -3.63 7.15
N ALA A 20 5.30 -4.21 6.64
CA ALA A 20 5.31 -4.92 5.36
C ALA A 20 5.46 -3.96 4.16
N THR A 21 6.13 -4.42 3.11
CA THR A 21 6.35 -3.71 1.84
C THR A 21 5.07 -3.11 1.26
N GLY A 22 5.12 -1.88 0.76
CA GLY A 22 3.99 -1.22 0.12
C GLY A 22 2.86 -0.83 1.08
N SER A 23 3.14 -0.74 2.39
CA SER A 23 2.17 -0.30 3.38
C SER A 23 2.16 1.23 3.51
N VAL A 24 0.96 1.79 3.70
CA VAL A 24 0.78 3.19 4.10
C VAL A 24 0.33 3.21 5.57
N ILE A 25 1.21 3.62 6.48
CA ILE A 25 0.94 3.62 7.93
C ILE A 25 0.43 4.99 8.36
N THR A 26 -0.77 4.99 8.96
CA THR A 26 -1.47 6.19 9.44
C THR A 26 -1.76 6.16 10.94
N GLU A 27 -1.41 5.07 11.61
CA GLU A 27 -1.62 4.85 13.05
C GLU A 27 -0.34 4.26 13.66
N ASP A 28 -0.18 4.42 14.96
CA ASP A 28 0.98 3.90 15.68
C ASP A 28 1.08 2.37 15.55
N VAL A 29 2.30 1.86 15.51
CA VAL A 29 2.59 0.42 15.44
C VAL A 29 3.21 -0.01 16.77
N GLU A 30 2.60 -0.99 17.44
CA GLU A 30 3.09 -1.54 18.69
C GLU A 30 4.48 -2.20 18.54
N PRO A 31 5.29 -2.24 19.61
CA PRO A 31 6.55 -2.99 19.62
C PRO A 31 6.36 -4.46 19.21
N ASP A 32 7.35 -5.00 18.49
CA ASP A 32 7.36 -6.38 17.95
C ASP A 32 6.16 -6.77 17.05
N ALA A 33 5.28 -5.81 16.69
CA ALA A 33 4.11 -6.08 15.85
C ALA A 33 4.45 -6.15 14.36
N LEU A 34 3.66 -6.92 13.60
CA LEU A 34 3.68 -6.91 12.13
C LEU A 34 2.55 -6.00 11.62
N ALA A 35 2.90 -4.84 11.06
CA ALA A 35 1.97 -3.92 10.44
C ALA A 35 1.83 -4.17 8.93
N ILE A 36 0.59 -4.35 8.45
CA ILE A 36 0.26 -4.51 7.03
C ILE A 36 -0.91 -3.58 6.69
N ALA A 37 -0.66 -2.55 5.88
CA ALA A 37 -1.67 -1.59 5.46
C ALA A 37 -1.78 -1.54 3.92
N ARG A 38 -2.18 -2.68 3.33
CA ARG A 38 -2.42 -2.82 1.88
C ARG A 38 -3.49 -3.88 1.62
N GLU A 39 -4.19 -3.75 0.49
CA GLU A 39 -5.17 -4.75 0.06
C GLU A 39 -4.50 -6.01 -0.50
N ARG A 40 -5.20 -7.16 -0.45
CA ARG A 40 -4.78 -8.35 -1.19
C ARG A 40 -4.82 -8.08 -2.69
N GLN A 41 -3.80 -8.56 -3.40
CA GLN A 41 -3.73 -8.43 -4.85
C GLN A 41 -4.93 -9.10 -5.51
N ILE A 42 -5.56 -8.37 -6.43
CA ILE A 42 -6.58 -8.90 -7.35
C ILE A 42 -6.14 -8.74 -8.80
N GLN A 43 -6.52 -9.68 -9.65
CA GLN A 43 -6.34 -9.55 -11.10
C GLN A 43 -7.69 -9.36 -11.78
N LYS A 44 -7.75 -8.42 -12.73
CA LYS A 44 -8.94 -8.17 -13.57
C LYS A 44 -8.54 -8.31 -15.05
N PRO A 45 -8.55 -9.53 -15.62
CA PRO A 45 -8.17 -9.77 -17.01
C PRO A 45 -8.94 -8.85 -17.98
N GLY A 46 -8.26 -8.34 -19.01
CA GLY A 46 -8.86 -7.46 -20.02
C GLY A 46 -9.15 -6.01 -19.59
N ARG A 47 -9.20 -5.69 -18.28
CA ARG A 47 -9.55 -4.35 -17.79
C ARG A 47 -8.61 -3.25 -18.28
N ALA A 48 -7.31 -3.55 -18.39
CA ALA A 48 -6.32 -2.59 -18.86
C ALA A 48 -6.58 -2.16 -20.33
N ALA A 49 -6.99 -3.08 -21.19
CA ALA A 49 -7.34 -2.76 -22.57
C ALA A 49 -8.57 -1.85 -22.65
N ALA A 50 -9.61 -2.14 -21.85
CA ALA A 50 -10.81 -1.32 -21.75
C ALA A 50 -10.50 0.12 -21.27
N ILE A 51 -9.61 0.28 -20.28
CA ILE A 51 -9.19 1.62 -19.80
C ILE A 51 -8.48 2.41 -20.92
N ARG A 52 -7.60 1.77 -21.69
CA ARG A 52 -6.87 2.45 -22.78
C ARG A 52 -7.81 2.91 -23.90
N ALA A 53 -8.78 2.07 -24.27
CA ALA A 53 -9.79 2.42 -25.29
C ALA A 53 -10.60 3.66 -24.85
N ALA A 54 -11.14 3.64 -23.63
CA ALA A 54 -11.94 4.75 -23.09
C ALA A 54 -11.16 6.08 -22.96
N ARG A 55 -9.86 6.03 -22.70
CA ARG A 55 -9.00 7.23 -22.63
C ARG A 55 -8.65 7.79 -24.01
N LYS A 56 -8.56 6.94 -25.04
CA LYS A 56 -8.27 7.37 -26.41
C LYS A 56 -9.45 8.12 -27.03
N GLU A 57 -10.68 7.73 -26.70
CA GLU A 57 -11.90 8.37 -27.17
C GLU A 57 -12.11 9.80 -26.61
N LYS A 58 -11.49 10.10 -25.46
CA LYS A 58 -11.58 11.42 -24.80
C LYS A 58 -10.46 12.39 -25.21
N ARG A 59 -9.60 12.01 -26.15
CA ARG A 59 -8.43 12.80 -26.57
C ARG A 59 -8.55 13.18 -28.04
#